data_AF-A0A6L7II12-F1
#
_entry.id   AF-A0A6L7II12-F1
#
_cell.length_a   1.000
_cell.length_b   1.000
_cell.length_c   1.000
_cell.angle_alpha   90.00
_cell.angle_beta   90.00
_cell.angle_gamma   90.00
#
_symmetry.space_group_name_H-M   'P 1'
#
loop_
_entity.id
_entity.type
_entity.pdbx_description
1 polymer ?
#
loop_
_entity_poly.entity_id
_entity_poly.type
_entity_poly.pdbx_seq_one_letter_code
_entity_poly.pdbx_strand_id
1 'polypeptide(L)'
;MESSENIDRMTTLTGVMETLRQRGIHREFRMNEDCEMKYEGSDKNYKPDELRIVKTYRFEGPSNPDDNAVLYVVQDTEKNIGIILDSYGADSNYPGQEFDAFLRDIPIEESDEY
;
A
#
# COMPACT_ATOMS: atom_id res chain seq x y z
N MET A 1 -21.01 25.63 -10.54
CA MET A 1 -20.01 26.31 -11.37
C MET A 1 -18.71 26.13 -10.63
N GLU A 2 -17.83 25.34 -11.24
CA GLU A 2 -16.55 24.90 -10.72
C GLU A 2 -15.71 26.05 -10.15
N SER A 3 -14.89 25.77 -9.14
CA SER A 3 -13.56 26.35 -8.96
C SER A 3 -12.79 25.61 -7.85
N SER A 4 -12.13 24.50 -8.24
CA SER A 4 -10.71 24.26 -7.92
C SER A 4 -10.18 24.52 -6.50
N GLU A 5 -10.75 23.91 -5.45
CA GLU A 5 -10.21 24.00 -4.07
C GLU A 5 -9.92 22.64 -3.39
N ASN A 6 -9.67 21.58 -4.16
CA ASN A 6 -9.30 20.29 -3.55
C ASN A 6 -8.09 19.61 -4.19
N ILE A 7 -7.14 20.39 -4.68
CA ILE A 7 -5.90 19.84 -5.27
C ILE A 7 -4.74 19.86 -4.25
N ASP A 8 -4.91 20.49 -3.08
CA ASP A 8 -3.81 20.73 -2.12
C ASP A 8 -4.15 20.43 -0.64
N ARG A 9 -5.05 19.46 -0.35
CA ARG A 9 -5.40 19.11 1.05
C ARG A 9 -5.41 17.62 1.41
N MET A 10 -5.10 16.70 0.49
CA MET A 10 -5.42 15.27 0.68
C MET A 10 -4.31 14.27 0.32
N THR A 11 -3.08 14.50 0.78
CA THR A 11 -2.11 13.39 0.93
C THR A 11 -1.98 12.99 2.39
N THR A 12 -3.10 12.94 3.14
CA THR A 12 -3.14 12.23 4.42
C THR A 12 -3.45 10.77 4.17
N LEU A 13 -2.90 9.88 5.00
CA LEU A 13 -3.15 8.44 4.92
C LEU A 13 -4.67 8.16 4.85
N THR A 14 -5.44 8.83 5.71
CA THR A 14 -6.90 8.74 5.75
C THR A 14 -7.55 9.14 4.42
N GLY A 15 -7.14 10.25 3.80
CA GLY A 15 -7.73 10.70 2.53
C GLY A 15 -7.47 9.72 1.37
N VAL A 16 -6.26 9.14 1.33
CA VAL A 16 -5.92 8.12 0.33
C VAL A 16 -6.68 6.82 0.58
N MET A 17 -6.76 6.36 1.84
CA MET A 17 -7.58 5.20 2.23
C MET A 17 -9.05 5.38 1.81
N GLU A 18 -9.64 6.54 2.07
CA GLU A 18 -11.03 6.82 1.70
C GLU A 18 -11.23 6.83 0.18
N THR A 19 -10.31 7.44 -0.56
CA THR A 19 -10.36 7.46 -2.03
C THR A 19 -10.29 6.06 -2.61
N LEU A 20 -9.37 5.23 -2.09
CA LEU A 20 -9.24 3.84 -2.49
C LEU A 20 -10.51 3.04 -2.17
N ARG A 21 -11.08 3.22 -0.97
CA ARG A 21 -12.35 2.60 -0.59
C ARG A 21 -13.48 2.99 -1.55
N GLN A 22 -13.57 4.25 -1.96
CA GLN A 22 -14.55 4.71 -2.95
C GLN A 22 -14.33 4.09 -4.34
N ARG A 23 -13.08 3.81 -4.72
CA ARG A 23 -12.73 3.05 -5.94
C ARG A 23 -13.01 1.55 -5.83
N GLY A 24 -13.47 1.06 -4.68
CA GLY A 24 -13.67 -0.38 -4.43
C GLY A 24 -12.41 -1.12 -3.97
N ILE A 25 -11.32 -0.40 -3.72
CA ILE A 25 -10.05 -0.91 -3.19
C ILE A 25 -10.12 -0.76 -1.67
N HIS A 26 -10.68 -1.77 -1.02
CA HIS A 26 -10.89 -1.76 0.43
C HIS A 26 -10.06 -2.81 1.16
N ARG A 27 -9.30 -3.61 0.42
CA ARG A 27 -8.53 -4.74 0.95
C ARG A 27 -7.04 -4.42 0.87
N GLU A 28 -6.33 -4.93 1.86
CA GLU A 28 -4.89 -4.77 2.00
C GLU A 28 -4.17 -6.11 1.86
N PHE A 29 -2.91 -6.05 1.44
CA PHE A 29 -2.02 -7.20 1.45
C PHE A 29 -1.17 -7.13 2.72
N ARG A 30 -1.22 -8.21 3.49
CA ARG A 30 -0.43 -8.39 4.72
C ARG A 30 0.40 -9.64 4.62
N MET A 31 1.65 -9.54 5.06
CA MET A 31 2.53 -10.69 5.19
C MET A 31 2.26 -11.42 6.51
N ASN A 32 2.19 -12.75 6.49
CA ASN A 32 2.07 -13.56 7.71
C ASN A 32 3.45 -13.82 8.37
N GLU A 33 3.45 -14.52 9.50
CA GLU A 33 4.67 -14.94 10.20
C GLU A 33 5.56 -15.86 9.34
N ASP A 34 4.97 -16.60 8.39
CA ASP A 34 5.65 -17.47 7.42
C ASP A 34 6.22 -16.71 6.22
N CYS A 35 6.21 -15.37 6.23
CA CYS A 35 6.74 -14.51 5.16
C CYS A 35 5.97 -14.64 3.82
N GLU A 36 4.70 -14.99 3.90
CA GLU A 36 3.81 -15.16 2.77
C GLU A 36 2.83 -14.00 2.69
N MET A 37 2.78 -13.36 1.51
CA MET A 37 1.87 -12.25 1.29
C MET A 37 0.45 -12.75 1.04
N LYS A 38 -0.50 -12.33 1.88
CA LYS A 38 -1.91 -12.68 1.75
C LYS A 38 -2.76 -11.45 1.58
N TYR A 39 -3.76 -11.57 0.71
CA TYR A 39 -4.76 -10.54 0.54
C TYR A 39 -5.84 -10.66 1.62
N GLU A 40 -6.30 -9.53 2.15
CA GLU A 40 -7.29 -9.52 3.23
C GLU A 40 -8.56 -10.30 2.84
N GLY A 41 -8.90 -11.30 3.65
CA GLY A 41 -10.04 -12.20 3.40
C GLY A 41 -9.78 -13.26 2.33
N SER A 42 -8.55 -13.43 1.86
CA SER A 42 -8.13 -14.47 0.93
C SER A 42 -7.12 -15.41 1.61
N ASP A 43 -7.26 -16.71 1.33
CA ASP A 43 -6.25 -17.72 1.67
C ASP A 43 -5.21 -17.91 0.56
N LYS A 44 -5.30 -17.13 -0.52
CA LYS A 44 -4.30 -17.14 -1.60
C LYS A 44 -3.02 -16.47 -1.12
N ASN A 45 -1.92 -17.20 -1.29
CA ASN A 45 -0.57 -16.71 -1.11
C ASN A 45 -0.09 -16.08 -2.42
N TYR A 46 0.28 -14.81 -2.37
CA TYR A 46 0.76 -14.04 -3.50
C TYR A 46 2.28 -14.04 -3.52
N LYS A 47 2.86 -14.29 -4.69
CA LYS A 47 4.29 -14.13 -4.93
C LYS A 47 4.60 -12.70 -5.37
N PRO A 48 5.83 -12.21 -5.16
CA PRO A 48 6.22 -10.89 -5.62
C PRO A 48 6.08 -10.74 -7.15
N ASP A 49 6.38 -11.80 -7.92
CA ASP A 49 6.20 -11.83 -9.38
C ASP A 49 4.73 -11.75 -9.84
N GLU A 50 3.78 -12.14 -8.98
CA GLU A 50 2.33 -12.03 -9.26
C GLU A 50 1.77 -10.65 -8.93
N LEU A 51 2.54 -9.81 -8.23
CA LEU A 51 2.17 -8.48 -7.81
C LEU A 51 2.96 -7.45 -8.60
N ARG A 52 2.38 -6.26 -8.78
CA ARG A 52 3.02 -5.12 -9.43
C ARG A 52 2.72 -3.86 -8.67
N ILE A 53 3.76 -3.16 -8.22
CA ILE A 53 3.57 -1.85 -7.58
C ILE A 53 3.23 -0.85 -8.68
N VAL A 54 2.01 -0.34 -8.68
CA VAL A 54 1.52 0.63 -9.67
C VAL A 54 1.58 2.06 -9.15
N LYS A 55 1.62 2.25 -7.83
CA LYS A 55 1.77 3.56 -7.22
C LYS A 55 2.31 3.49 -5.80
N THR A 56 3.07 4.50 -5.39
CA THR A 56 3.60 4.62 -4.03
C THR A 56 3.19 5.95 -3.42
N TYR A 57 2.71 5.94 -2.18
CA TYR A 57 2.36 7.12 -1.40
C TYR A 57 3.16 7.12 -0.11
N ARG A 58 3.95 8.16 0.11
CA ARG A 58 4.67 8.36 1.36
C ARG A 58 3.92 9.34 2.23
N PHE A 59 3.64 8.95 3.45
CA PHE A 59 3.01 9.77 4.48
C PHE A 59 4.01 10.05 5.59
N GLU A 60 4.19 11.33 5.89
CA GLU A 60 4.93 11.78 7.05
C GLU A 60 3.91 12.10 8.14
N GLY A 61 3.96 11.37 9.26
CA GLY A 61 3.04 11.55 10.36
C GLY A 61 3.14 12.96 10.96
N PRO A 62 2.02 13.61 11.31
CA PRO A 62 2.02 14.99 11.78
C PRO A 62 2.61 15.18 13.19
N SER A 63 2.98 14.11 13.89
CA SER A 63 3.28 14.18 15.33
C SER A 63 4.56 13.49 15.77
N ASN A 64 5.12 12.55 15.01
CA ASN A 64 6.43 11.96 15.29
C ASN A 64 7.17 11.67 13.97
N PRO A 65 8.48 11.98 13.87
CA PRO A 65 9.30 11.56 12.72
C PRO A 65 9.47 10.04 12.61
N ASP A 66 9.04 9.30 13.65
CA ASP A 66 8.96 7.85 13.69
C ASP A 66 7.62 7.30 13.15
N ASP A 67 6.61 8.15 12.94
CA ASP A 67 5.27 7.77 12.45
C ASP A 67 5.20 7.94 10.92
N ASN A 68 6.19 7.42 10.21
CA ASN A 68 6.20 7.44 8.76
C ASN A 68 5.48 6.21 8.24
N ALA A 69 4.53 6.40 7.33
CA ALA A 69 3.87 5.30 6.67
C ALA A 69 4.09 5.39 5.17
N VAL A 70 4.37 4.26 4.53
CA VAL A 70 4.43 4.15 3.08
C VAL A 70 3.32 3.22 2.64
N LEU A 71 2.48 3.69 1.73
CA LEU A 71 1.43 2.91 1.12
C LEU A 71 1.82 2.59 -0.31
N TYR A 72 1.94 1.31 -0.62
CA TYR A 72 2.17 0.82 -1.96
C TYR A 72 0.84 0.30 -2.52
N VAL A 73 0.38 0.87 -3.62
CA VAL A 73 -0.74 0.34 -4.39
C VAL A 73 -0.19 -0.75 -5.28
N VAL A 74 -0.73 -1.95 -5.12
CA VAL A 74 -0.27 -3.15 -5.80
C VAL A 74 -1.41 -3.73 -6.61
N GLN A 75 -1.10 -4.14 -7.83
CA GLN A 75 -2.02 -4.82 -8.70
C GLN A 75 -1.53 -6.25 -8.92
N ASP A 76 -2.41 -7.21 -8.72
CA ASP A 76 -2.18 -8.61 -9.06
C ASP A 76 -2.36 -8.87 -10.57
N THR A 77 -1.83 -9.99 -11.05
CA THR A 77 -2.03 -10.47 -12.43
C THR A 77 -3.49 -10.51 -12.89
N GLU A 78 -4.44 -10.73 -11.98
CA GLU A 78 -5.87 -10.77 -12.26
C GLU A 78 -6.54 -9.38 -12.28
N LYS A 79 -5.75 -8.29 -12.28
CA LYS A 79 -6.20 -6.88 -12.13
C LYS A 79 -6.89 -6.57 -10.81
N ASN A 80 -6.74 -7.44 -9.81
CA ASN A 80 -7.14 -7.12 -8.44
C ASN A 80 -6.18 -6.07 -7.90
N ILE A 81 -6.72 -4.94 -7.44
CA ILE A 81 -5.92 -3.87 -6.86
C ILE A 81 -6.09 -3.96 -5.35
N GLY A 82 -4.97 -3.96 -4.64
CA GLY A 82 -4.90 -3.84 -3.21
C GLY A 82 -3.81 -2.89 -2.80
N ILE A 83 -3.61 -2.80 -1.50
CA ILE A 83 -2.65 -1.87 -0.90
C ILE A 83 -1.79 -2.58 0.13
N ILE A 84 -0.54 -2.17 0.21
CA ILE A 84 0.38 -2.56 1.26
C ILE A 84 0.64 -1.30 2.07
N LEU A 85 0.26 -1.31 3.34
CA LEU A 85 0.60 -0.24 4.26
C LEU A 85 1.81 -0.67 5.10
N ASP A 86 2.91 0.00 4.88
CA ASP A 86 4.14 -0.14 5.64
C ASP A 86 4.27 1.04 6.60
N SER A 87 3.72 0.89 7.80
CA SER A 87 3.92 1.84 8.88
C SER A 87 5.27 1.54 9.56
N TYR A 88 6.29 2.34 9.24
CA TYR A 88 7.52 2.35 10.01
C TYR A 88 7.17 2.80 11.43
N GLY A 89 7.53 2.01 12.43
CA GLY A 89 7.31 2.32 13.83
C GLY A 89 7.96 1.26 14.73
N ALA A 90 8.13 1.56 16.02
CA ALA A 90 8.78 0.67 16.99
C ALA A 90 8.10 -0.71 17.16
N ASP A 91 6.87 -0.85 16.65
CA ASP A 91 6.08 -2.08 16.63
C ASP A 91 5.90 -2.56 15.17
N SER A 92 7.00 -2.69 14.42
CA SER A 92 6.95 -3.32 13.10
C SER A 92 6.40 -4.73 13.25
N ASN A 93 5.10 -4.88 13.01
CA ASN A 93 4.36 -6.14 13.07
C ASN A 93 4.74 -7.09 11.91
N TYR A 94 5.73 -6.72 11.10
CA TYR A 94 6.30 -7.54 10.06
C TYR A 94 7.75 -7.90 10.38
N PRO A 95 8.20 -9.12 10.03
CA PRO A 95 9.63 -9.43 10.00
C PRO A 95 10.28 -8.55 8.93
N GLY A 96 10.76 -7.37 9.35
CA GLY A 96 11.12 -6.27 8.45
C GLY A 96 12.18 -6.63 7.41
N GLN A 97 12.97 -7.69 7.62
CA GLN A 97 13.94 -8.15 6.62
C GLN A 97 13.31 -8.91 5.45
N GLU A 98 12.35 -9.78 5.72
CA GLU A 98 11.69 -10.60 4.69
C GLU A 98 10.65 -9.79 3.92
N PHE A 99 9.94 -8.91 4.63
CA PHE A 99 9.00 -8.00 4.00
C PHE A 99 9.69 -6.98 3.07
N ASP A 100 10.82 -6.40 3.50
CA ASP A 100 11.63 -5.51 2.65
C ASP A 100 12.17 -6.25 1.41
N ALA A 101 12.67 -7.48 1.60
CA ALA A 101 13.10 -8.32 0.49
C ALA A 101 11.96 -8.62 -0.49
N PHE A 102 10.78 -8.95 0.02
CA PHE A 102 9.59 -9.19 -0.80
C PHE A 102 9.21 -7.96 -1.60
N LEU A 103 9.05 -6.80 -0.95
CA LEU A 103 8.72 -5.52 -1.61
C LEU A 103 9.72 -5.19 -2.71
N ARG A 104 11.01 -5.45 -2.47
CA ARG A 104 12.08 -5.23 -3.43
C ARG A 104 12.03 -6.15 -4.65
N ASP A 105 11.52 -7.36 -4.47
CA ASP A 105 11.34 -8.34 -5.54
C ASP A 105 10.09 -8.04 -6.40
N ILE A 106 9.11 -7.30 -5.86
CA ILE A 106 7.93 -6.90 -6.62
C ILE A 106 8.34 -5.97 -7.78
N PRO A 107 8.00 -6.29 -9.04
CA PRO A 107 8.21 -5.39 -10.16
C PRO A 107 7.42 -4.09 -9.98
N ILE A 108 8.13 -2.96 -10.09
CA ILE A 108 7.56 -1.62 -10.01
C ILE A 108 7.15 -1.18 -11.42
N GLU A 109 5.84 -1.07 -11.66
CA GLU A 109 5.24 -0.56 -12.90
C GLU A 109 4.42 0.70 -12.60
N GLU A 110 5.10 1.73 -12.08
CA GLU A 110 4.48 3.01 -11.75
C GLU A 110 3.78 3.60 -12.98
N SER A 111 2.46 3.79 -12.84
CA SER A 111 1.61 4.33 -13.88
C SER A 111 0.98 5.63 -13.38
N ASP A 112 1.16 6.71 -14.14
CA ASP A 112 0.59 8.05 -13.84
C ASP A 112 -0.95 8.07 -13.94
N GLU A 113 -1.57 6.98 -14.42
CA GLU A 113 -3.02 6.83 -14.53
C GLU A 113 -3.75 6.66 -13.18
N TYR A 114 -3.05 6.39 -12.09
CA TYR A 114 -3.65 6.08 -10.77
C TYR A 114 -3.57 7.21 -9.77
#